data_AF-T1B348-F1
#
_entry.id   AF-T1B348-F1
#
_cell.length_a   1.000
_cell.length_b   1.000
_cell.length_c   1.000
_cell.angle_alpha   90.00
_cell.angle_beta   90.00
_cell.angle_gamma   90.00
#
_symmetry.space_group_name_H-M   'P 1'
#
loop_
_entity.id
_entity.type
_entity.pdbx_description
1 polymer ?
#
loop_
_entity_poly.entity_id
_entity_poly.type
_entity_poly.pdbx_seq_one_letter_code
_entity_poly.pdbx_strand_id
1 'polypeptide(L)'
;MAALATRADKNAPETRAAHADRWTAQAQALGIVPAQRTHTDSVAAAGWDAAQVARDAVAQAAAHLGERESVFRGQDLHREAARFAAGRVAWTEIAAALADAERTGALIRGDDGRLTTAAALESERETARRLDAGRGDHAAVLTERQFTRALAKFEAAKGFALSPEQRGAAQMILTGSDRFQGVQGLAGTGKTTLLAFVRDAAESAGWRVVGHSNGAEQAATMQRESGIQTTTTAAH
;
A
#
# COMPACT_ATOMS: atom_id res chain seq x y z
N MET A 1 72.35 -11.12 24.25
CA MET A 1 71.64 -10.61 25.45
C MET A 1 70.18 -10.46 25.08
N ALA A 2 69.36 -11.39 25.58
CA ALA A 2 67.98 -11.60 25.20
C ALA A 2 67.04 -10.59 25.88
N ALA A 3 66.06 -10.10 25.14
CA ALA A 3 64.98 -9.24 25.61
C ALA A 3 64.02 -10.03 26.50
N LEU A 4 63.99 -9.70 27.79
CA LEU A 4 63.10 -10.29 28.79
C LEU A 4 62.76 -9.20 29.82
N ALA A 5 61.66 -8.47 29.59
CA ALA A 5 60.80 -7.93 30.65
C ALA A 5 59.60 -7.16 30.08
N THR A 6 58.46 -7.29 30.75
CA THR A 6 57.22 -6.50 30.67
C THR A 6 56.20 -6.87 29.59
N ARG A 7 55.53 -8.01 29.81
CA ARG A 7 54.09 -8.07 29.56
C ARG A 7 53.41 -8.30 30.91
N ALA A 8 52.77 -7.28 31.45
CA ALA A 8 51.91 -7.44 32.62
C ALA A 8 50.76 -8.38 32.26
N ASP A 9 50.46 -9.32 33.14
CA ASP A 9 49.32 -10.22 32.98
C ASP A 9 48.04 -9.42 32.75
N LYS A 10 47.24 -9.85 31.76
CA LYS A 10 45.89 -9.30 31.58
C LYS A 10 45.10 -9.61 32.85
N ASN A 11 44.80 -8.59 33.64
CA ASN A 11 43.94 -8.69 34.82
C ASN A 11 42.71 -9.57 34.52
N ALA A 12 42.48 -10.54 35.41
CA ALA A 12 41.32 -11.43 35.42
C ALA A 12 40.01 -10.64 35.23
N PRO A 13 38.96 -11.25 34.62
CA PRO A 13 37.71 -10.55 34.37
C PRO A 13 37.12 -10.07 35.71
N GLU A 14 37.05 -8.75 35.89
CA GLU A 14 36.36 -8.13 37.01
C GLU A 14 34.98 -8.79 37.16
N THR A 15 34.67 -9.26 38.36
CA THR A 15 33.39 -9.93 38.60
C THR A 15 32.25 -8.92 38.41
N ARG A 16 31.05 -9.39 38.03
CA ARG A 16 29.87 -8.53 37.89
C ARG A 16 29.63 -7.67 39.14
N ALA A 17 29.93 -8.21 40.32
CA ALA A 17 29.85 -7.49 41.58
C ALA A 17 30.85 -6.32 41.65
N ALA A 18 32.12 -6.54 41.33
CA ALA A 18 33.13 -5.49 41.33
C ALA A 18 32.81 -4.36 40.34
N HIS A 19 32.23 -4.70 39.19
CA HIS A 19 31.70 -3.69 38.28
C HIS A 19 30.53 -2.91 38.90
N ALA A 20 29.52 -3.61 39.43
CA ALA A 20 28.37 -2.97 40.05
C ALA A 20 28.78 -1.98 41.17
N ASP A 21 29.74 -2.37 42.01
CA ASP A 21 30.24 -1.54 43.09
C ASP A 21 30.97 -0.29 42.57
N ARG A 22 31.84 -0.45 41.56
CA ARG A 22 32.53 0.68 40.93
C ARG A 22 31.56 1.67 40.29
N TRP A 23 30.59 1.17 39.53
CA TRP A 23 29.57 2.00 38.88
C TRP A 23 28.67 2.69 39.92
N THR A 24 28.35 2.03 41.03
CA THR A 24 27.56 2.61 42.12
C THR A 24 28.34 3.72 42.83
N ALA A 25 29.61 3.50 43.15
CA ALA A 25 30.47 4.52 43.77
C ALA A 25 30.66 5.74 42.84
N GLN A 26 30.84 5.50 41.53
CA GLN A 26 30.95 6.57 40.55
C GLN A 26 29.64 7.35 40.39
N ALA A 27 28.49 6.67 40.39
CA ALA A 27 27.18 7.32 40.37
C ALA A 27 26.98 8.20 41.62
N GLN A 28 27.33 7.71 42.80
CA GLN A 28 27.24 8.49 44.06
C GLN A 28 28.16 9.72 44.05
N ALA A 29 29.40 9.59 43.58
CA ALA A 29 30.34 10.71 43.47
C ALA A 29 29.84 11.81 42.51
N LEU A 30 29.05 11.43 41.50
CA LEU A 30 28.42 12.35 40.55
C LEU A 30 27.03 12.84 41.02
N GLY A 31 26.58 12.43 42.22
CA GLY A 31 25.26 12.77 42.73
C GLY A 31 24.09 12.14 41.97
N ILE A 32 24.35 11.08 41.20
CA ILE A 32 23.33 10.34 40.44
C ILE A 32 22.57 9.43 41.40
N VAL A 33 21.31 9.78 41.66
CA VAL A 33 20.40 8.99 42.49
C VAL A 33 19.67 7.97 41.60
N PRO A 34 19.53 6.70 42.00
CA PRO A 34 18.73 5.73 41.25
C PRO A 34 17.31 6.26 41.03
N ALA A 35 16.84 6.19 39.78
CA ALA A 35 15.48 6.59 39.45
C ALA A 35 14.48 5.73 40.25
N GLN A 36 13.76 6.35 41.18
CA GLN A 36 12.64 5.73 41.85
C GLN A 36 11.48 5.70 40.85
N ARG A 37 11.22 4.53 40.25
CA ARG A 37 9.98 4.32 39.49
C ARG A 37 8.86 4.05 40.49
N THR A 38 8.20 5.10 40.93
CA THR A 38 6.90 4.96 41.59
C THR A 38 5.94 4.36 40.57
N HIS A 39 5.40 3.16 40.86
CA HIS A 39 4.37 2.54 40.02
C HIS A 39 3.10 3.42 39.86
N THR A 40 2.97 4.45 40.69
CA THR A 40 1.93 5.49 40.61
C THR A 40 2.21 6.56 39.56
N ASP A 41 3.38 6.59 38.94
CA ASP A 41 3.66 7.38 37.74
C ASP A 41 3.15 6.64 36.49
N SER A 42 1.98 6.00 36.60
CA SER A 42 1.08 6.04 35.45
C SER A 42 1.02 7.52 35.07
N VAL A 43 1.19 7.83 33.79
CA VAL A 43 1.05 9.18 33.24
C VAL A 43 -0.43 9.61 33.31
N ALA A 44 -1.05 9.48 34.48
CA ALA A 44 -2.35 10.00 34.79
C ALA A 44 -2.17 11.51 34.96
N ALA A 45 -2.68 12.21 33.96
CA ALA A 45 -2.98 13.64 33.93
C ALA A 45 -1.81 14.62 33.73
N ALA A 46 -1.19 14.58 32.54
CA ALA A 46 -1.19 15.81 31.76
C ALA A 46 -2.56 15.90 31.06
N GLY A 47 -3.18 17.08 30.93
CA GLY A 47 -4.62 17.29 30.68
C GLY A 47 -5.22 16.83 29.33
N TRP A 48 -4.98 15.59 28.91
CA TRP A 48 -5.55 14.96 27.72
C TRP A 48 -6.61 13.92 28.14
N ASP A 49 -7.69 13.82 27.36
CA ASP A 49 -8.69 12.75 27.53
C ASP A 49 -8.12 11.43 27.00
N ALA A 50 -7.76 10.52 27.91
CA ALA A 50 -7.18 9.21 27.58
C ALA A 50 -8.08 8.39 26.65
N ALA A 51 -9.41 8.45 26.82
CA ALA A 51 -10.33 7.72 25.97
C ALA A 51 -10.33 8.28 24.54
N GLN A 52 -10.27 9.61 24.40
CA GLN A 52 -10.16 10.26 23.10
C GLN A 52 -8.83 9.94 22.43
N VAL A 53 -7.71 10.05 23.15
CA VAL A 53 -6.38 9.72 22.62
C VAL A 53 -6.32 8.27 22.15
N ALA A 54 -6.90 7.33 22.89
CA ALA A 54 -6.97 5.92 22.50
C ALA A 54 -7.81 5.71 21.22
N ARG A 55 -8.98 6.35 21.11
CA ARG A 55 -9.81 6.30 19.90
C ARG A 55 -9.08 6.85 18.68
N ASP A 56 -8.45 8.01 18.81
CA ASP A 56 -7.71 8.66 17.73
C ASP A 56 -6.49 7.82 17.30
N ALA A 57 -5.81 7.20 18.26
CA ALA A 57 -4.68 6.32 17.99
C ALA A 57 -5.12 5.05 17.23
N VAL A 58 -6.25 4.44 17.61
CA VAL A 58 -6.83 3.30 16.90
C VAL A 58 -7.25 3.67 15.48
N ALA A 59 -7.91 4.82 15.31
CA ALA A 59 -8.33 5.31 14.00
C ALA A 59 -7.13 5.58 13.08
N GLN A 60 -6.08 6.24 13.58
CA GLN A 60 -4.83 6.47 12.85
C GLN A 60 -4.11 5.17 12.50
N ALA A 61 -4.07 4.21 13.44
CA ALA A 61 -3.47 2.91 13.20
C ALA A 61 -4.22 2.12 12.12
N ALA A 62 -5.55 2.12 12.15
CA ALA A 62 -6.38 1.46 11.16
C ALA A 62 -6.24 2.10 9.78
N ALA A 63 -6.19 3.43 9.70
CA ALA A 63 -5.92 4.15 8.46
C ALA A 63 -4.53 3.81 7.90
N HIS A 64 -3.49 3.86 8.75
CA HIS A 64 -2.11 3.59 8.34
C HIS A 64 -1.91 2.15 7.83
N LEU A 65 -2.44 1.16 8.53
CA LEU A 65 -2.38 -0.24 8.07
C LEU A 65 -3.22 -0.44 6.81
N GLY A 66 -4.39 0.21 6.75
CA GLY A 66 -5.33 0.18 5.63
C GLY A 66 -4.76 0.74 4.32
N GLU A 67 -3.73 1.59 4.37
CA GLU A 67 -3.05 2.08 3.15
C GLU A 67 -2.37 0.96 2.37
N ARG A 68 -1.96 -0.13 3.03
CA ARG A 68 -1.16 -1.21 2.44
C ARG A 68 -1.87 -2.54 2.44
N GLU A 69 -2.74 -2.77 3.42
CA GLU A 69 -3.39 -4.06 3.66
C GLU A 69 -4.90 -3.88 3.84
N SER A 70 -5.70 -4.61 3.06
CA SER A 70 -7.17 -4.59 3.20
C SER A 70 -7.65 -5.32 4.47
N VAL A 71 -6.82 -6.21 5.02
CA VAL A 71 -7.07 -6.96 6.25
C VAL A 71 -5.79 -7.06 7.07
N PHE A 72 -5.89 -6.83 8.38
CA PHE A 72 -4.74 -6.81 9.29
C PHE A 72 -5.05 -7.56 10.59
N ARG A 73 -3.99 -8.00 11.29
CA ARG A 73 -4.15 -8.68 12.58
C ARG A 73 -4.45 -7.67 13.69
N GLY A 74 -5.27 -8.06 14.66
CA GLY A 74 -5.52 -7.22 15.85
C GLY A 74 -4.25 -6.86 16.63
N GLN A 75 -3.24 -7.73 16.62
CA GLN A 75 -1.94 -7.45 17.27
C GLN A 75 -1.16 -6.34 16.55
N ASP A 76 -1.20 -6.32 15.22
CA ASP A 76 -0.53 -5.29 14.43
C ASP A 76 -1.24 -3.95 14.63
N LEU A 77 -2.57 -3.95 14.61
CA LEU A 77 -3.37 -2.75 14.89
C LEU A 77 -3.10 -2.19 16.29
N HIS A 78 -3.03 -3.04 17.31
CA HIS A 78 -2.70 -2.60 18.66
C HIS A 78 -1.29 -2.02 18.75
N ARG A 79 -0.29 -2.72 18.18
CA ARG A 79 1.09 -2.22 18.14
C ARG A 79 1.19 -0.85 17.49
N GLU A 80 0.54 -0.64 16.35
CA GLU A 80 0.55 0.66 15.68
C GLU A 80 -0.23 1.72 16.48
N ALA A 81 -1.37 1.37 17.08
CA ALA A 81 -2.11 2.29 17.95
C ALA A 81 -1.27 2.72 19.17
N ALA A 82 -0.52 1.80 19.78
CA ALA A 82 0.40 2.14 20.87
C ALA A 82 1.51 3.12 20.44
N ARG A 83 1.98 3.03 19.18
CA ARG A 83 2.95 4.00 18.61
C ARG A 83 2.31 5.37 18.41
N PHE A 84 1.10 5.45 17.86
CA PHE A 84 0.38 6.72 17.68
C PHE A 84 -0.01 7.36 19.02
N ALA A 85 -0.37 6.55 20.01
CA ALA A 85 -0.60 6.97 21.39
C ALA A 85 0.65 7.60 22.03
N ALA A 86 1.85 7.20 21.61
CA ALA A 86 3.13 7.72 22.09
C ALA A 86 3.27 7.73 23.62
N GLY A 87 2.79 6.67 24.29
CA GLY A 87 2.85 6.52 25.74
C GLY A 87 1.86 7.38 26.54
N ARG A 88 0.95 8.11 25.88
CA ARG A 88 -0.08 8.94 26.54
C ARG A 88 -1.23 8.13 27.13
N VAL A 89 -1.39 6.88 26.71
CA VAL A 89 -2.43 5.95 27.17
C VAL A 89 -1.81 4.57 27.43
N ALA A 90 -2.38 3.86 28.40
CA ALA A 90 -2.11 2.49 28.73
C ALA A 90 -2.72 1.51 27.71
N TRP A 91 -2.20 0.28 27.74
CA TRP A 91 -2.67 -0.82 26.88
C TRP A 91 -4.17 -1.09 27.00
N THR A 92 -4.73 -0.98 28.22
CA THR A 92 -6.15 -1.25 28.51
C THR A 92 -7.08 -0.25 27.85
N GLU A 93 -6.68 1.01 27.72
CA GLU A 93 -7.47 2.06 27.08
C GLU A 93 -7.51 1.86 25.57
N ILE A 94 -6.39 1.46 24.96
CA ILE A 94 -6.34 1.06 23.55
C ILE A 94 -7.20 -0.19 23.31
N ALA A 95 -7.11 -1.20 24.18
CA ALA A 95 -7.93 -2.40 24.07
C ALA A 95 -9.43 -2.10 24.17
N ALA A 96 -9.83 -1.18 25.06
CA ALA A 96 -11.20 -0.71 25.16
C ALA A 96 -11.65 0.05 23.90
N ALA A 97 -10.79 0.93 23.35
CA ALA A 97 -11.08 1.64 22.11
C ALA A 97 -11.21 0.71 20.90
N LEU A 98 -10.41 -0.35 20.82
CA LEU A 98 -10.52 -1.39 19.79
C LEU A 98 -11.85 -2.15 19.89
N ALA A 99 -12.21 -2.59 21.10
CA ALA A 99 -13.49 -3.27 21.34
C ALA A 99 -14.68 -2.35 20.99
N ASP A 100 -14.58 -1.06 21.30
CA ASP A 100 -15.59 -0.07 20.95
C ASP A 100 -15.70 0.15 19.43
N ALA A 101 -14.57 0.21 18.73
CA ALA A 101 -14.52 0.31 17.28
C ALA A 101 -15.12 -0.94 16.59
N GLU A 102 -14.90 -2.14 17.13
CA GLU A 102 -15.56 -3.36 16.66
C GLU A 102 -17.08 -3.32 16.93
N ARG A 103 -17.48 -2.91 18.14
CA ARG A 103 -18.89 -2.82 18.56
C ARG A 103 -19.68 -1.81 17.72
N THR A 104 -19.07 -0.69 17.34
CA THR A 104 -19.69 0.35 16.52
C THR A 104 -19.61 0.06 15.02
N GLY A 105 -18.88 -0.99 14.63
CA GLY A 105 -18.71 -1.42 13.24
C GLY A 105 -17.65 -0.62 12.47
N ALA A 106 -16.90 0.27 13.11
CA ALA A 106 -15.76 0.95 12.48
C ALA A 106 -14.64 -0.04 12.11
N LEU A 107 -14.45 -1.06 12.95
CA LEU A 107 -13.64 -2.25 12.68
C LEU A 107 -14.56 -3.44 12.54
N ILE A 108 -14.24 -4.33 11.61
CA ILE A 108 -15.03 -5.52 11.32
C ILE A 108 -14.11 -6.72 11.38
N ARG A 109 -14.49 -7.70 12.20
CA ARG A 109 -13.75 -8.95 12.37
C ARG A 109 -14.27 -10.00 11.41
N GLY A 110 -13.37 -10.57 10.61
CA GLY A 110 -13.66 -11.72 9.77
C GLY A 110 -13.58 -13.05 10.53
N ASP A 111 -14.07 -14.11 9.89
CA ASP A 111 -14.08 -15.46 10.46
C ASP A 111 -12.68 -16.01 10.75
N ASP A 112 -11.67 -15.52 10.02
CA ASP A 112 -10.26 -15.86 10.22
C ASP A 112 -9.60 -15.09 11.39
N GLY A 113 -10.38 -14.27 12.10
CA GLY A 113 -9.95 -13.46 13.24
C GLY A 113 -9.18 -12.19 12.86
N ARG A 114 -9.00 -11.91 11.56
CA ARG A 114 -8.43 -10.63 11.10
C ARG A 114 -9.47 -9.52 11.15
N LEU A 115 -8.97 -8.29 11.15
CA LEU A 115 -9.76 -7.08 11.16
C LEU A 115 -9.65 -6.37 9.81
N THR A 116 -10.73 -5.71 9.43
CA THR A 116 -10.77 -4.72 8.35
C THR A 116 -11.51 -3.47 8.85
N THR A 117 -11.53 -2.42 8.05
CA THR A 117 -12.29 -1.19 8.35
C THR A 117 -13.60 -1.18 7.57
N ALA A 118 -14.64 -0.52 8.11
CA ALA A 118 -15.87 -0.27 7.36
C ALA A 118 -15.60 0.47 6.04
N ALA A 119 -14.64 1.40 6.04
CA ALA A 119 -14.25 2.16 4.86
C ALA A 119 -13.64 1.26 3.77
N ALA A 120 -12.79 0.29 4.13
CA ALA A 120 -12.23 -0.67 3.19
C ALA A 120 -13.32 -1.52 2.54
N LEU A 121 -14.27 -2.05 3.34
CA LEU A 121 -15.39 -2.82 2.80
C LEU A 121 -16.32 -1.98 1.92
N GLU A 122 -16.59 -0.73 2.27
CA GLU A 122 -17.42 0.12 1.42
C GLU A 122 -16.73 0.46 0.10
N SER A 123 -15.41 0.69 0.11
CA SER A 123 -14.62 0.88 -1.12
C SER A 123 -14.67 -0.36 -2.03
N GLU A 124 -14.58 -1.57 -1.45
CA GLU A 124 -14.71 -2.82 -2.20
C GLU A 124 -16.12 -2.98 -2.78
N ARG A 125 -17.16 -2.73 -1.97
CA ARG A 125 -18.57 -2.76 -2.42
C ARG A 125 -18.84 -1.75 -3.52
N GLU A 126 -18.31 -0.54 -3.39
CA GLU A 126 -18.45 0.50 -4.40
C GLU A 126 -17.76 0.09 -5.70
N THR A 127 -16.55 -0.46 -5.62
CA THR A 127 -15.83 -0.98 -6.78
C THR A 127 -16.64 -2.08 -7.48
N ALA A 128 -17.15 -3.05 -6.72
CA ALA A 128 -17.98 -4.13 -7.26
C ALA A 128 -19.27 -3.59 -7.93
N ARG A 129 -19.98 -2.67 -7.26
CA ARG A 129 -21.18 -2.01 -7.81
C ARG A 129 -20.86 -1.28 -9.11
N ARG A 130 -19.73 -0.55 -9.19
CA ARG A 130 -19.31 0.17 -10.40
C ARG A 130 -18.97 -0.79 -11.54
N LEU A 131 -18.30 -1.92 -11.24
CA LEU A 131 -18.00 -2.94 -12.24
C LEU A 131 -19.27 -3.59 -12.79
N ASP A 132 -20.23 -3.94 -11.93
CA ASP A 132 -21.49 -4.53 -12.36
C ASP A 132 -22.38 -3.55 -13.14
N ALA A 133 -22.49 -2.30 -12.68
CA ALA A 133 -23.20 -1.26 -13.40
C ALA A 133 -22.54 -0.92 -14.74
N GLY A 134 -21.23 -1.13 -14.88
CA GLY A 134 -20.48 -0.88 -16.11
C GLY A 134 -20.66 -1.94 -17.20
N ARG A 135 -21.31 -3.08 -16.90
CA ARG A 135 -21.53 -4.14 -17.90
C ARG A 135 -22.56 -3.70 -18.92
N GLY A 136 -22.18 -3.69 -20.20
CA GLY A 136 -23.01 -3.21 -21.30
C GLY A 136 -23.34 -1.71 -21.27
N ASP A 137 -22.69 -0.92 -20.39
CA ASP A 137 -22.95 0.52 -20.19
C ASP A 137 -21.97 1.42 -20.98
N HIS A 138 -21.47 0.92 -22.12
CA HIS A 138 -20.59 1.68 -23.00
C HIS A 138 -20.95 1.46 -24.47
N ALA A 139 -20.86 2.52 -25.27
CA ALA A 139 -21.05 2.44 -26.71
C ALA A 139 -19.83 1.79 -27.36
N ALA A 140 -20.03 0.67 -28.08
CA ALA A 140 -18.95 0.04 -28.83
C ALA A 140 -18.28 1.04 -29.77
N VAL A 141 -16.94 1.09 -29.74
CA VAL A 141 -16.15 2.04 -30.53
C VAL A 141 -16.32 1.75 -32.02
N LEU A 142 -16.35 0.46 -32.37
CA LEU A 142 -16.47 -0.06 -33.73
C LEU A 142 -17.50 -1.19 -33.80
N THR A 143 -18.13 -1.32 -34.97
CA THR A 143 -18.79 -2.58 -35.37
C THR A 143 -17.76 -3.64 -35.77
N GLU A 144 -18.14 -4.91 -35.73
CA GLU A 144 -17.31 -6.03 -36.20
C GLU A 144 -16.77 -5.85 -37.63
N ARG A 145 -17.58 -5.26 -38.51
CA ARG A 145 -17.17 -4.94 -39.89
C ARG A 145 -16.13 -3.83 -39.94
N GLN A 146 -16.26 -2.80 -39.12
CA GLN A 146 -15.27 -1.72 -39.03
C GLN A 146 -13.97 -2.24 -38.41
N PHE A 147 -14.05 -3.06 -37.36
CA PHE A 147 -12.89 -3.71 -36.74
C PHE A 147 -12.07 -4.51 -37.75
N THR A 148 -12.73 -5.40 -38.51
CA THR A 148 -12.06 -6.23 -39.52
C THR A 148 -11.34 -5.37 -40.58
N ARG A 149 -11.95 -4.27 -41.00
CA ARG A 149 -11.35 -3.32 -41.96
C ARG A 149 -10.16 -2.57 -41.36
N ALA A 150 -10.30 -2.07 -40.13
CA ALA A 150 -9.25 -1.35 -39.43
C ALA A 150 -8.03 -2.25 -39.19
N LEU A 151 -8.26 -3.50 -38.81
CA LEU A 151 -7.21 -4.47 -38.56
C LEU A 151 -6.43 -4.81 -39.83
N ALA A 152 -7.13 -5.12 -40.93
CA ALA A 152 -6.48 -5.39 -42.21
C ALA A 152 -5.64 -4.19 -42.69
N LYS A 153 -6.14 -2.96 -42.51
CA LYS A 153 -5.40 -1.73 -42.82
C LYS A 153 -4.15 -1.58 -41.95
N PHE A 154 -4.27 -1.85 -40.65
CA PHE A 154 -3.17 -1.74 -39.69
C PHE A 154 -2.07 -2.77 -39.97
N GLU A 155 -2.43 -4.04 -40.15
CA GLU A 155 -1.47 -5.12 -40.44
C GLU A 155 -0.74 -4.89 -41.77
N ALA A 156 -1.46 -4.43 -42.80
CA ALA A 156 -0.86 -4.06 -44.08
C ALA A 156 0.13 -2.88 -43.94
N ALA A 157 -0.21 -1.86 -43.15
CA ALA A 157 0.66 -0.71 -42.93
C ALA A 157 1.90 -1.04 -42.08
N LYS A 158 1.77 -1.97 -41.14
CA LYS A 158 2.85 -2.39 -40.24
C LYS A 158 3.73 -3.50 -40.80
N GLY A 159 3.24 -4.25 -41.78
CA GLY A 159 3.97 -5.37 -42.40
C GLY A 159 4.00 -6.64 -41.55
N PHE A 160 3.16 -6.76 -40.53
CA PHE A 160 3.01 -7.97 -39.72
C PHE A 160 1.56 -8.11 -39.22
N ALA A 161 1.18 -9.33 -38.85
CA ALA A 161 -0.12 -9.64 -38.26
C ALA A 161 -0.06 -9.63 -36.73
N LEU A 162 -1.13 -9.16 -36.07
CA LEU A 162 -1.24 -9.29 -34.62
C LEU A 162 -1.40 -10.76 -34.24
N SER A 163 -0.89 -11.15 -33.06
CA SER A 163 -1.14 -12.50 -32.56
C SER A 163 -2.64 -12.72 -32.30
N PRO A 164 -3.13 -13.98 -32.28
CA PRO A 164 -4.54 -14.25 -31.98
C PRO A 164 -5.01 -13.64 -30.64
N GLU A 165 -4.14 -13.67 -29.62
CA GLU A 165 -4.40 -13.09 -28.30
C GLU A 165 -4.49 -11.56 -28.36
N GLN A 166 -3.57 -10.90 -29.07
CA GLN A 166 -3.61 -9.45 -29.27
C GLN A 166 -4.86 -9.04 -30.05
N ARG A 167 -5.19 -9.78 -31.12
CA ARG A 167 -6.41 -9.54 -31.90
C ARG A 167 -7.66 -9.67 -31.06
N GLY A 168 -7.76 -10.72 -30.24
CA GLY A 168 -8.89 -10.94 -29.34
C GLY A 168 -9.02 -9.82 -28.31
N ALA A 169 -7.91 -9.38 -27.71
CA ALA A 169 -7.90 -8.26 -26.78
C ALA A 169 -8.31 -6.93 -27.46
N ALA A 170 -7.83 -6.67 -28.68
CA ALA A 170 -8.21 -5.48 -29.44
C ALA A 170 -9.69 -5.49 -29.79
N GLN A 171 -10.21 -6.65 -30.20
CA GLN A 171 -11.60 -6.84 -30.56
C GLN A 171 -12.48 -6.58 -29.35
N MET A 172 -12.17 -7.19 -28.21
CA MET A 172 -12.86 -6.94 -26.95
C MET A 172 -12.92 -5.44 -26.64
N ILE A 173 -11.79 -4.74 -26.66
CA ILE A 173 -11.70 -3.30 -26.38
C ILE A 173 -12.56 -2.46 -27.35
N LEU A 174 -12.49 -2.75 -28.65
CA LEU A 174 -13.07 -1.88 -29.69
C LEU A 174 -14.52 -2.20 -30.02
N THR A 175 -14.96 -3.46 -29.85
CA THR A 175 -16.33 -3.89 -30.21
C THR A 175 -17.19 -4.22 -29.00
N GLY A 176 -16.59 -4.36 -27.81
CA GLY A 176 -17.30 -4.57 -26.55
C GLY A 176 -18.08 -3.34 -26.08
N SER A 177 -19.13 -3.59 -25.30
CA SER A 177 -20.00 -2.58 -24.70
C SER A 177 -19.80 -2.44 -23.18
N ASP A 178 -18.80 -3.11 -22.60
CA ASP A 178 -18.47 -2.94 -21.19
C ASP A 178 -17.62 -1.69 -20.98
N ARG A 179 -17.98 -0.90 -19.96
CA ARG A 179 -17.27 0.32 -19.56
C ARG A 179 -15.89 0.07 -18.99
N PHE A 180 -15.71 -1.06 -18.29
CA PHE A 180 -14.45 -1.48 -17.71
C PHE A 180 -14.04 -2.82 -18.31
N GLN A 181 -12.88 -2.87 -18.94
CA GLN A 181 -12.36 -4.06 -19.60
C GLN A 181 -10.92 -4.30 -19.17
N GLY A 182 -10.59 -5.54 -18.82
CA GLY A 182 -9.26 -5.94 -18.36
C GLY A 182 -8.50 -6.71 -19.41
N VAL A 183 -7.27 -6.29 -19.72
CA VAL A 183 -6.34 -7.04 -20.57
C VAL A 183 -5.08 -7.36 -19.78
N GLN A 184 -4.77 -8.64 -19.64
CA GLN A 184 -3.56 -9.12 -18.97
C GLN A 184 -2.63 -9.78 -19.98
N GLY A 185 -1.33 -9.51 -19.86
CA GLY A 185 -0.31 -10.17 -20.67
C GLY A 185 1.07 -10.10 -20.03
N LEU A 186 1.88 -11.13 -20.25
CA LEU A 186 3.26 -11.21 -19.74
C LEU A 186 4.14 -10.06 -20.27
N ALA A 187 5.27 -9.81 -19.61
CA ALA A 187 6.24 -8.83 -20.09
C ALA A 187 6.73 -9.22 -21.50
N GLY A 188 6.84 -8.23 -22.40
CA GLY A 188 7.31 -8.45 -23.77
C GLY A 188 6.29 -9.03 -24.77
N THR A 189 5.03 -9.27 -24.40
CA THR A 189 4.01 -9.84 -25.32
C THR A 189 3.40 -8.84 -26.32
N GLY A 190 4.04 -7.69 -26.54
CA GLY A 190 3.58 -6.69 -27.53
C GLY A 190 2.30 -5.93 -27.14
N LYS A 191 2.02 -5.74 -25.85
CA LYS A 191 0.88 -4.94 -25.37
C LYS A 191 0.83 -3.53 -25.95
N THR A 192 2.00 -2.88 -26.12
CA THR A 192 2.08 -1.53 -26.68
C THR A 192 1.77 -1.50 -28.18
N THR A 193 2.15 -2.56 -28.92
CA THR A 193 1.74 -2.76 -30.32
C THR A 193 0.23 -2.91 -30.44
N LEU A 194 -0.38 -3.71 -29.57
CA LEU A 194 -1.83 -3.83 -29.45
C LEU A 194 -2.48 -2.47 -29.19
N LEU A 195 -1.97 -1.70 -28.22
CA LEU A 195 -2.50 -0.39 -27.88
C LEU A 195 -2.34 0.63 -29.03
N ALA A 196 -1.27 0.54 -29.83
CA ALA A 196 -1.11 1.36 -31.02
C ALA A 196 -2.25 1.10 -32.04
N PHE A 197 -2.62 -0.17 -32.25
CA PHE A 197 -3.76 -0.51 -33.09
C PHE A 197 -5.08 0.02 -32.50
N VAL A 198 -5.31 -0.18 -31.20
CA VAL A 198 -6.51 0.32 -30.52
C VAL A 198 -6.65 1.82 -30.69
N ARG A 199 -5.57 2.58 -30.48
CA ARG A 199 -5.55 4.03 -30.71
C ARG A 199 -5.92 4.37 -32.15
N ASP A 200 -5.20 3.82 -33.13
CA ASP A 200 -5.41 4.14 -34.54
C ASP A 200 -6.87 3.88 -34.97
N ALA A 201 -7.44 2.77 -34.51
CA ALA A 201 -8.79 2.37 -34.82
C ALA A 201 -9.85 3.25 -34.14
N ALA A 202 -9.65 3.59 -32.86
CA ALA A 202 -10.57 4.43 -32.09
C ALA A 202 -10.56 5.89 -32.56
N GLU A 203 -9.38 6.47 -32.80
CA GLU A 203 -9.25 7.85 -33.28
C GLU A 203 -9.81 8.00 -34.70
N SER A 204 -9.65 6.98 -35.56
CA SER A 204 -10.29 6.95 -36.88
C SER A 204 -11.82 6.92 -36.79
N ALA A 205 -12.40 6.50 -35.67
CA ALA A 205 -13.83 6.52 -35.39
C ALA A 205 -14.29 7.78 -34.64
N GLY A 206 -13.41 8.75 -34.40
CA GLY A 206 -13.73 10.02 -33.74
C GLY A 206 -13.62 10.01 -32.22
N TRP A 207 -13.09 8.93 -31.63
CA TRP A 207 -12.84 8.86 -30.19
C TRP A 207 -11.50 9.49 -29.83
N ARG A 208 -11.41 10.07 -28.62
CA ARG A 208 -10.14 10.52 -28.05
C ARG A 208 -9.60 9.45 -27.12
N VAL A 209 -8.38 9.00 -27.38
CA VAL A 209 -7.71 8.00 -26.53
C VAL A 209 -6.73 8.69 -25.59
N VAL A 210 -6.88 8.44 -24.29
CA VAL A 210 -6.02 9.00 -23.23
C VAL A 210 -5.42 7.84 -22.44
N GLY A 211 -4.12 7.93 -22.19
CA GLY A 211 -3.38 6.97 -21.39
C GLY A 211 -3.14 7.50 -19.98
N HIS A 212 -3.19 6.60 -19.01
CA HIS A 212 -2.74 6.86 -17.64
C HIS A 212 -1.76 5.78 -17.18
N SER A 213 -0.75 6.19 -16.41
CA SER A 213 0.24 5.27 -15.84
C SER A 213 0.58 5.63 -14.40
N ASN A 214 1.16 4.68 -13.65
CA ASN A 214 1.53 4.86 -12.26
C ASN A 214 2.81 5.70 -12.05
N GLY A 215 3.65 5.84 -13.09
CA GLY A 215 4.86 6.66 -13.02
C GLY A 215 5.21 7.32 -14.34
N ALA A 216 5.99 8.41 -14.25
CA ALA A 216 6.30 9.28 -15.39
C ALA A 216 7.12 8.57 -16.48
N GLU A 217 8.04 7.68 -16.08
CA GLU A 217 8.85 6.90 -17.02
C GLU A 217 8.00 5.87 -17.78
N GLN A 218 7.07 5.22 -17.08
CA GLN A 218 6.13 4.27 -17.70
C GLN A 218 5.19 5.00 -18.66
N ALA A 219 4.70 6.18 -18.26
CA ALA A 219 3.89 7.04 -19.13
C ALA A 219 4.65 7.44 -20.40
N ALA A 220 5.89 7.90 -20.27
CA ALA A 220 6.73 8.29 -21.40
C ALA A 220 7.02 7.11 -22.34
N THR A 221 7.29 5.92 -21.78
CA THR A 221 7.52 4.70 -22.57
C THR A 221 6.26 4.27 -23.31
N MET A 222 5.12 4.24 -22.63
CA MET A 222 3.83 3.91 -23.25
C MET A 222 3.48 4.89 -24.37
N GLN A 223 3.69 6.19 -24.16
CA GLN A 223 3.48 7.19 -25.21
C GLN A 223 4.44 7.02 -26.38
N ARG A 224 5.72 6.69 -26.17
CA ARG A 224 6.65 6.44 -27.29
C ARG A 224 6.27 5.21 -28.10
N GLU A 225 5.86 4.12 -27.45
CA GLU A 225 5.63 2.83 -28.12
C GLU A 225 4.23 2.71 -28.73
N SER A 226 3.19 3.14 -28.00
CA SER A 226 1.80 3.09 -28.47
C SER A 226 1.37 4.36 -29.19
N GLY A 227 2.07 5.48 -28.93
CA GLY A 227 1.71 6.80 -29.42
C GLY A 227 0.42 7.37 -28.82
N ILE A 228 -0.08 6.79 -27.72
CA ILE A 228 -1.18 7.33 -26.92
C ILE A 228 -0.63 8.44 -26.00
N GLN A 229 -1.27 9.61 -25.98
CA GLN A 229 -0.94 10.66 -25.01
C GLN A 229 -1.16 10.14 -23.59
N THR A 230 -0.08 10.03 -22.81
CA THR A 230 -0.10 9.33 -21.53
C THR A 230 0.41 10.23 -20.42
N THR A 231 -0.39 10.39 -19.35
CA THR A 231 0.00 11.13 -18.14
C THR A 231 0.05 10.20 -16.93
N THR A 232 0.57 10.69 -15.81
CA THR A 232 0.46 9.95 -14.55
C THR A 232 -0.95 10.07 -13.99
N THR A 233 -1.45 9.03 -13.32
CA THR A 233 -2.77 9.09 -12.67
C THR A 233 -2.84 10.20 -11.61
N ALA A 234 -1.73 10.55 -10.97
CA ALA A 234 -1.66 11.63 -9.97
C ALA A 234 -1.68 13.05 -10.57
N ALA A 235 -1.42 13.21 -11.87
CA ALA A 235 -1.43 14.51 -12.53
C ALA A 235 -2.84 14.92 -13.02
N HIS A 236 -3.85 14.11 -12.74
CA HIS A 236 -5.19 14.22 -13.29
C HIS A 236 -6.25 14.19 -12.19
#